data_AF-A0A560H7J9-F1
#
_entry.id   AF-A0A560H7J9-F1
#
_cell.length_a   1.000
_cell.length_b   1.000
_cell.length_c   1.000
_cell.angle_alpha   90.00
_cell.angle_beta   90.00
_cell.angle_gamma   90.00
#
_symmetry.space_group_name_H-M   'P 1'
#
loop_
_entity.id
_entity.type
_entity.pdbx_description
1 polymer ?
#
loop_
_entity_poly.entity_id
_entity_poly.type
_entity_poly.pdbx_seq_one_letter_code
_entity_poly.pdbx_strand_id
1 'polypeptide(L)'
;MAIGTLMVSLGTVLYAKATLLVGSIAGLALLLHYVTDQGFWLFFFVLNLPFYVLAWRRMGWRFTARTFAAVCLVTIETRLTPGWVDFAVLNPVYAALAGGGLIGTGLLILFRHRIGLGGINILALYLQERFGIRAGYVQLGIDAGILAAACFVLTPQRLALSVVGAFIANMIVAMNHRADRYRGLTADPAR
;
A
#
# COMPACT_ATOMS: atom_id res chain seq x y z
N MET A 1 -9.38 10.46 -6.49
CA MET A 1 -8.01 10.57 -5.94
C MET A 1 -8.04 10.93 -4.46
N ALA A 2 -8.49 12.13 -4.06
CA ALA A 2 -8.54 12.56 -2.66
C ALA A 2 -9.25 11.57 -1.71
N ILE A 3 -10.42 11.04 -2.09
CA ILE A 3 -11.11 10.02 -1.28
C ILE A 3 -10.27 8.73 -1.14
N GLY A 4 -9.59 8.32 -2.21
CA GLY A 4 -8.74 7.13 -2.18
C GLY A 4 -7.53 7.31 -1.27
N THR A 5 -6.87 8.48 -1.31
CA THR A 5 -5.77 8.81 -0.40
C THR A 5 -6.26 8.89 1.03
N LEU A 6 -7.42 9.53 1.28
CA LEU A 6 -8.01 9.66 2.60
C LEU A 6 -8.34 8.31 3.24
N MET A 7 -8.85 7.35 2.47
CA MET A 7 -9.11 6.01 2.97
C MET A 7 -7.81 5.26 3.31
N VAL A 8 -6.78 5.37 2.47
CA VAL A 8 -5.47 4.78 2.76
C VAL A 8 -4.83 5.43 3.99
N SER A 9 -4.88 6.75 4.10
CA SER A 9 -4.28 7.48 5.23
C SER A 9 -5.01 7.19 6.54
N LEU A 10 -6.33 7.21 6.55
CA LEU A 10 -7.09 6.84 7.76
C LEU A 10 -6.83 5.39 8.17
N GLY A 11 -6.85 4.45 7.22
CA GLY A 11 -6.60 3.04 7.53
C GLY A 11 -5.17 2.80 8.03
N THR A 12 -4.17 3.49 7.48
CA THR A 12 -2.78 3.39 7.96
C THR A 12 -2.59 4.01 9.34
N VAL A 13 -3.32 5.08 9.69
CA VAL A 13 -3.32 5.64 11.05
C VAL A 13 -3.92 4.67 12.06
N LEU A 14 -5.02 3.97 11.72
CA LEU A 14 -5.57 2.91 12.56
C LEU A 14 -4.54 1.78 12.78
N TYR A 15 -3.80 1.41 11.74
CA TYR A 15 -2.75 0.40 11.83
C TYR A 15 -1.60 0.87 12.71
N ALA A 16 -1.13 2.10 12.54
CA ALA A 16 -0.09 2.69 13.37
C ALA A 16 -0.48 2.65 14.85
N LYS A 17 -1.70 3.07 15.16
CA LYS A 17 -2.21 3.11 16.55
C LYS A 17 -2.44 1.71 17.13
N ALA A 18 -2.87 0.75 16.32
CA ALA A 18 -3.03 -0.64 16.73
C ALA A 18 -1.75 -1.46 16.59
N THR A 19 -0.62 -0.86 16.19
CA THR A 19 0.68 -1.50 15.94
C THR A 19 0.58 -2.71 15.01
N LEU A 20 -0.13 -2.53 13.91
CA LEU A 20 -0.33 -3.51 12.83
C LEU A 20 0.52 -3.15 11.61
N LEU A 21 0.62 -4.08 10.67
CA LEU A 21 1.41 -3.93 9.45
C LEU A 21 0.58 -4.15 8.18
N VAL A 22 0.91 -3.36 7.17
CA VAL A 22 0.52 -3.58 5.76
C VAL A 22 1.71 -4.18 5.01
N GLY A 23 1.48 -4.81 3.85
CA GLY A 23 2.58 -5.28 2.99
C GLY A 23 3.36 -4.15 2.31
N SER A 24 4.47 -4.49 1.67
CA SER A 24 5.23 -3.57 0.80
C SER A 24 5.73 -2.29 1.50
N ILE A 25 5.81 -1.15 0.79
CA ILE A 25 6.48 0.08 1.27
C ILE A 25 5.78 0.64 2.51
N ALA A 26 4.44 0.59 2.55
CA ALA A 26 3.68 1.04 3.70
C ALA A 26 4.00 0.20 4.94
N GLY A 27 4.20 -1.11 4.80
CA GLY A 27 4.68 -1.99 5.87
C GLY A 27 6.03 -1.60 6.40
N LEU A 28 7.00 -1.41 5.50
CA LEU A 28 8.34 -0.98 5.87
C LEU A 28 8.33 0.39 6.59
N ALA A 29 7.51 1.32 6.12
CA ALA A 29 7.33 2.62 6.76
C ALA A 29 6.71 2.51 8.18
N LEU A 30 5.74 1.60 8.37
CA LEU A 30 5.16 1.32 9.69
C LEU A 30 6.16 0.65 10.64
N LEU A 31 6.98 -0.29 10.14
CA LEU A 31 8.05 -0.89 10.94
C LEU A 31 9.06 0.15 11.43
N LEU A 32 9.52 1.02 10.52
CA LEU A 32 10.45 2.09 10.89
C LEU A 32 9.81 3.06 11.89
N HIS A 33 8.52 3.36 11.72
CA HIS A 33 7.76 4.14 12.70
C HIS A 33 7.78 3.50 14.10
N TYR A 34 7.61 2.18 14.21
CA TYR A 34 7.62 1.48 15.50
C TYR A 34 9.00 1.35 16.14
N VAL A 35 10.08 1.34 15.35
CA VAL A 35 11.45 1.19 15.87
C VAL A 35 12.09 2.54 16.24
N THR A 36 11.68 3.62 15.58
CA THR A 36 12.32 4.94 15.74
C THR A 36 11.44 5.97 16.44
N ASP A 37 10.19 5.63 16.73
CA ASP A 37 9.14 6.52 17.24
C ASP A 37 8.90 7.79 16.39
N GLN A 38 9.46 7.85 15.18
CA GLN A 38 9.23 8.94 14.23
C GLN A 38 7.97 8.67 13.41
N GLY A 39 7.25 9.72 13.02
CA GLY A 39 5.96 9.56 12.34
C GLY A 39 6.03 8.78 11.02
N PHE A 40 5.07 7.86 10.82
CA PHE A 40 4.89 7.08 9.57
C PHE A 40 5.01 7.92 8.29
N TRP A 41 4.44 9.12 8.29
CA TRP A 41 4.43 10.04 7.16
C TRP A 41 5.85 10.29 6.60
N LEU A 42 6.85 10.41 7.48
CA LEU A 42 8.23 10.68 7.10
C LEU A 42 8.83 9.51 6.32
N PHE A 43 8.73 8.30 6.87
CA PHE A 43 9.25 7.11 6.22
C PHE A 43 8.49 6.77 4.94
N PHE A 44 7.16 6.93 4.95
CA PHE A 44 6.37 6.70 3.75
C PHE A 44 6.80 7.62 2.61
N PHE A 45 7.07 8.90 2.88
CA PHE A 45 7.56 9.83 1.87
C PHE A 45 8.97 9.48 1.39
N VAL A 46 9.91 9.32 2.32
CA VAL A 46 11.33 9.06 2.01
C VAL A 46 11.52 7.75 1.26
N LEU A 47 10.86 6.68 1.71
CA LEU A 47 10.96 5.37 1.04
C LEU A 47 10.38 5.42 -0.38
N ASN A 48 9.40 6.29 -0.68
CA ASN A 48 8.85 6.41 -2.03
C ASN A 48 9.75 7.20 -3.01
N LEU A 49 10.64 8.07 -2.53
CA LEU A 49 11.54 8.89 -3.36
C LEU A 49 12.31 8.11 -4.46
N PRO A 50 13.04 7.01 -4.14
CA PRO A 50 13.79 6.27 -5.15
C PRO A 50 12.89 5.67 -6.24
N PHE A 51 11.64 5.34 -5.90
CA PHE A 51 10.70 4.75 -6.84
C PHE A 51 10.11 5.76 -7.82
N TYR A 52 10.12 7.06 -7.53
CA TYR A 52 9.69 8.07 -8.51
C TYR A 52 10.63 8.17 -9.70
N VAL A 53 11.94 8.09 -9.44
CA VAL A 53 12.97 8.08 -10.50
C VAL A 53 12.74 6.87 -11.41
N LEU A 54 12.45 5.72 -10.80
CA LEU A 54 12.19 4.50 -11.54
C LEU A 54 10.85 4.54 -12.31
N ALA A 55 9.80 5.06 -11.67
CA ALA A 55 8.49 5.24 -12.27
C ALA A 55 8.56 6.18 -13.48
N TRP A 56 9.33 7.27 -13.40
CA TRP A 56 9.49 8.21 -14.50
C TRP A 56 10.14 7.55 -15.72
N ARG A 57 11.20 6.77 -15.51
CA ARG A 57 11.88 6.04 -16.59
C ARG A 57 11.03 4.94 -17.23
N ARG A 58 10.10 4.32 -16.48
CA ARG A 58 9.35 3.14 -16.94
C ARG A 58 7.91 3.42 -17.39
N MET A 59 7.16 4.15 -16.58
CA MET A 59 5.72 4.40 -16.77
C MET A 59 5.45 5.79 -17.41
N GLY A 60 6.47 6.64 -17.48
CA GLY A 60 6.40 7.98 -18.04
C GLY A 60 5.97 9.05 -17.05
N TRP A 61 6.22 10.30 -17.43
CA TRP A 61 6.03 11.49 -16.58
C TRP A 61 4.61 11.63 -16.00
N ARG A 62 3.57 11.38 -16.81
CA ARG A 62 2.17 11.55 -16.39
C ARG A 62 1.78 10.61 -15.24
N PHE A 63 2.28 9.37 -15.25
CA PHE A 63 2.04 8.40 -14.19
C PHE A 63 2.80 8.79 -12.91
N THR A 64 4.06 9.20 -13.06
CA THR A 64 4.90 9.64 -11.92
C THR A 64 4.30 10.85 -11.23
N ALA A 65 3.85 11.86 -11.96
CA ALA A 65 3.27 13.06 -11.37
C ALA A 65 2.02 12.74 -10.54
N ARG A 66 1.13 11.87 -11.04
CA ARG A 66 -0.07 11.43 -10.31
C ARG A 66 0.26 10.61 -9.07
N THR A 67 1.25 9.71 -9.19
CA THR A 67 1.76 8.88 -8.09
C THR A 67 2.40 9.73 -7.00
N PHE A 68 3.24 10.69 -7.40
CA PHE A 68 3.86 11.66 -6.50
C PHE A 68 2.80 12.46 -5.74
N ALA A 69 1.84 13.05 -6.47
CA ALA A 69 0.74 13.78 -5.84
C ALA A 69 -0.07 12.92 -4.86
N ALA A 70 -0.32 11.64 -5.18
CA ALA A 70 -1.03 10.74 -4.28
C ALA A 70 -0.25 10.42 -3.01
N VAL A 71 1.04 10.14 -3.13
CA VAL A 71 1.90 9.89 -1.96
C VAL A 71 2.05 11.13 -1.10
N CYS A 72 2.20 12.32 -1.71
CA CYS A 72 2.21 13.58 -0.98
C CYS A 72 0.91 13.79 -0.19
N LEU A 73 -0.25 13.52 -0.82
CA LEU A 73 -1.55 13.60 -0.14
C LEU A 73 -1.63 12.62 1.03
N VAL A 74 -1.32 11.33 0.82
CA VAL A 74 -1.32 10.34 1.92
C VAL A 74 -0.36 10.75 3.04
N THR A 75 0.81 11.29 2.70
CA THR A 75 1.80 11.79 3.68
C THR A 75 1.24 12.94 4.53
N ILE A 76 0.62 13.93 3.88
CA ILE A 76 0.03 15.08 4.57
C ILE A 76 -1.16 14.64 5.41
N GLU A 77 -2.06 13.83 4.85
CA GLU A 77 -3.25 13.32 5.54
C GLU A 77 -2.85 12.46 6.74
N THR A 78 -1.88 11.56 6.63
CA THR A 78 -1.41 10.75 7.77
C THR A 78 -0.70 11.57 8.84
N ARG A 79 -0.06 12.69 8.48
CA ARG A 79 0.52 13.64 9.44
C ARG A 79 -0.56 14.42 10.20
N LEU A 80 -1.63 14.83 9.52
CA LEU A 80 -2.69 15.68 10.10
C LEU A 80 -3.78 14.89 10.82
N THR A 81 -4.09 13.68 10.36
CA THR A 81 -5.17 12.85 10.91
C THR A 81 -5.10 12.67 12.43
N PRO A 82 -3.93 12.43 13.08
CA PRO A 82 -3.86 12.33 14.53
C PRO A 82 -4.30 13.59 15.28
N GLY A 83 -4.25 14.77 14.64
CA GLY A 83 -4.76 16.03 15.21
C GLY A 83 -6.25 16.27 14.97
N TRP A 84 -6.90 15.47 14.11
CA TRP A 84 -8.32 15.60 13.77
C TRP A 84 -9.16 14.44 14.30
N VAL A 85 -8.57 13.26 14.42
CA VAL A 85 -9.25 12.03 14.82
C VAL A 85 -8.39 11.34 15.87
N ASP A 86 -8.95 11.23 17.08
CA ASP A 86 -8.37 10.43 18.14
C ASP A 86 -9.36 9.37 18.62
N PHE A 87 -8.82 8.25 19.09
CA PHE A 87 -9.58 7.09 19.55
C PHE A 87 -9.24 6.83 21.01
N ALA A 88 -10.21 7.02 21.92
CA ALA A 88 -10.00 6.70 23.34
C ALA A 88 -9.68 5.21 23.55
N VAL A 89 -10.34 4.33 22.77
CA VAL A 89 -10.09 2.90 22.74
C VAL A 89 -10.09 2.42 21.29
N LEU A 90 -9.04 1.70 20.89
CA LEU A 90 -8.96 1.06 19.59
C LEU A 90 -8.61 -0.42 19.77
N ASN A 91 -9.58 -1.30 19.52
CA ASN A 91 -9.36 -2.73 19.57
C ASN A 91 -8.52 -3.18 18.34
N PRO A 92 -7.42 -3.92 18.51
CA PRO A 92 -6.59 -4.38 17.39
C PRO A 92 -7.33 -5.23 16.34
N VAL A 93 -8.32 -6.01 16.75
CA VAL A 93 -9.15 -6.79 15.82
C VAL A 93 -9.98 -5.87 14.94
N TYR A 94 -10.63 -4.87 15.55
CA TYR A 94 -11.38 -3.86 14.80
C TYR A 94 -10.46 -3.08 13.86
N ALA A 95 -9.28 -2.67 14.34
CA ALA A 95 -8.31 -1.95 13.52
C ALA A 95 -7.83 -2.79 12.33
N ALA A 96 -7.60 -4.09 12.49
CA ALA A 96 -7.22 -4.99 11.40
C ALA A 96 -8.32 -5.10 10.33
N LEU A 97 -9.58 -5.27 10.74
CA LEU A 97 -10.72 -5.38 9.83
C LEU A 97 -11.02 -4.05 9.13
N ALA A 98 -11.23 -2.99 9.91
CA ALA A 98 -11.59 -1.67 9.41
C ALA A 98 -10.44 -1.02 8.65
N GLY A 99 -9.23 -1.02 9.21
CA GLY A 99 -8.05 -0.47 8.55
C GLY A 99 -7.69 -1.23 7.28
N GLY A 100 -7.72 -2.57 7.30
CA GLY A 100 -7.49 -3.39 6.10
C GLY A 100 -8.54 -3.12 5.02
N GLY A 101 -9.80 -2.98 5.41
CA GLY A 101 -10.90 -2.60 4.52
C GLY A 101 -10.71 -1.23 3.87
N LEU A 102 -10.38 -0.22 4.69
CA LEU A 102 -10.13 1.16 4.25
C LEU A 102 -8.93 1.22 3.29
N ILE A 103 -7.81 0.59 3.66
CA ILE A 103 -6.59 0.57 2.84
C ILE A 103 -6.87 -0.15 1.52
N GLY A 104 -7.50 -1.34 1.55
CA GLY A 104 -7.84 -2.08 0.33
C GLY A 104 -8.76 -1.30 -0.60
N THR A 105 -9.78 -0.64 -0.06
CA THR A 105 -10.72 0.18 -0.84
C THR A 105 -10.05 1.42 -1.41
N GLY A 106 -9.23 2.12 -0.61
CA GLY A 106 -8.47 3.27 -1.06
C GLY A 106 -7.47 2.92 -2.16
N LEU A 107 -6.74 1.80 -2.00
CA LEU A 107 -5.85 1.26 -3.02
C LEU A 107 -6.61 0.93 -4.32
N LEU A 108 -7.78 0.28 -4.24
CA LEU A 108 -8.62 -0.01 -5.39
C LEU A 108 -9.02 1.26 -6.15
N ILE A 109 -9.46 2.30 -5.43
CA ILE A 109 -9.83 3.60 -6.03
C ILE A 109 -8.63 4.21 -6.76
N LEU A 110 -7.44 4.18 -6.16
CA LEU A 110 -6.23 4.77 -6.72
C LEU A 110 -5.72 3.97 -7.93
N PHE A 111 -5.74 2.64 -7.87
CA PHE A 111 -5.39 1.79 -9.00
C PHE A 111 -6.32 2.00 -10.20
N ARG A 112 -7.62 2.24 -9.99
CA ARG A 112 -8.56 2.60 -11.07
C ARG A 112 -8.16 3.89 -11.81
N HIS A 113 -7.47 4.80 -11.15
CA HIS A 113 -6.95 6.04 -11.76
C HIS A 113 -5.51 5.91 -12.29
N ARG A 114 -4.96 4.68 -12.34
CA ARG A 114 -3.55 4.40 -12.70
C ARG A 114 -2.58 5.18 -11.83
N ILE A 115 -2.79 5.14 -10.52
CA ILE A 115 -1.90 5.74 -9.52
C ILE A 115 -1.17 4.61 -8.81
N GLY A 116 0.17 4.66 -8.77
CA GLY A 116 0.95 3.69 -8.01
C GLY A 116 1.08 4.12 -6.55
N LEU A 117 0.73 3.25 -5.60
CA LEU A 117 1.13 3.39 -4.19
C LEU A 117 2.14 2.32 -3.74
N GLY A 118 2.49 1.39 -4.63
CA GLY A 118 3.45 0.32 -4.39
C GLY A 118 4.65 0.46 -5.29
N GLY A 119 5.59 1.34 -4.92
CA GLY A 119 6.87 1.48 -5.64
C GLY A 119 7.65 0.16 -5.76
N ILE A 120 7.49 -0.75 -4.79
CA ILE A 120 8.06 -2.10 -4.83
C ILE A 120 7.62 -2.87 -6.08
N ASN A 121 6.39 -2.70 -6.57
CA ASN A 121 5.96 -3.35 -7.81
C ASN A 121 6.72 -2.83 -9.03
N ILE A 122 7.00 -1.52 -9.08
CA ILE A 122 7.80 -0.91 -10.15
C ILE A 122 9.25 -1.40 -10.07
N LEU A 123 9.79 -1.54 -8.87
CA LEU A 123 11.12 -2.12 -8.63
C LEU A 123 11.17 -3.60 -9.01
N ALA A 124 10.18 -4.38 -8.65
CA ALA A 124 10.08 -5.80 -8.99
C ALA A 124 10.04 -6.00 -10.51
N LEU A 125 9.25 -5.19 -11.22
CA LEU A 125 9.23 -5.19 -12.69
C LEU A 125 10.60 -4.79 -13.28
N TYR A 126 11.25 -3.78 -12.70
CA TYR A 126 12.59 -3.38 -13.12
C TYR A 126 13.63 -4.49 -12.94
N LEU A 127 13.63 -5.17 -11.79
CA LEU A 127 14.53 -6.30 -11.53
C LEU A 127 14.20 -7.49 -12.45
N GLN A 128 12.92 -7.71 -12.77
CA GLN A 128 12.52 -8.74 -13.70
C GLN A 128 13.10 -8.53 -15.09
N GLU A 129 13.05 -7.31 -15.60
CA GLU A 129 13.60 -7.02 -16.93
C GLU A 129 15.13 -7.00 -16.94
N ARG A 130 15.76 -6.56 -15.85
CA ARG A 130 17.22 -6.43 -15.77
C ARG A 130 17.94 -7.76 -15.46
N PHE A 131 17.34 -8.58 -14.59
CA PHE A 131 17.96 -9.81 -14.07
C PHE A 131 17.18 -11.08 -14.43
N GLY A 132 16.04 -10.98 -15.12
CA GLY A 132 15.22 -12.14 -15.51
C GLY A 132 14.42 -12.79 -14.37
N ILE A 133 14.45 -12.22 -13.16
CA ILE A 133 13.77 -12.79 -11.98
C ILE A 133 12.28 -12.43 -12.02
N ARG A 134 11.37 -13.39 -11.86
CA ARG A 134 9.92 -13.08 -11.86
C ARG A 134 9.59 -12.03 -10.79
N ALA A 135 8.87 -10.96 -11.15
CA ALA A 135 8.52 -9.87 -10.21
C ALA A 135 7.82 -10.38 -8.95
N GLY A 136 7.00 -11.42 -9.06
CA GLY A 136 6.35 -12.06 -7.91
C GLY A 136 7.34 -12.60 -6.87
N TYR A 137 8.50 -13.16 -7.28
CA TYR A 137 9.51 -13.63 -6.33
C TYR A 137 10.24 -12.47 -5.64
N VAL A 138 10.49 -11.37 -6.37
CA VAL A 138 11.10 -10.16 -5.78
C VAL A 138 10.16 -9.57 -4.73
N GLN A 139 8.87 -9.46 -5.05
CA GLN A 139 7.88 -8.97 -4.11
C GLN A 139 7.74 -9.90 -2.90
N LEU A 140 7.67 -11.21 -3.12
CA LEU A 140 7.61 -12.20 -2.05
C LEU A 140 8.84 -12.11 -1.12
N GLY A 141 10.04 -11.94 -1.69
CA GLY A 141 11.26 -11.77 -0.90
C GLY A 141 11.25 -10.50 -0.04
N ILE A 142 10.75 -9.38 -0.59
CA ILE A 142 10.64 -8.12 0.17
C ILE A 142 9.59 -8.25 1.27
N ASP A 143 8.39 -8.76 0.94
CA ASP A 143 7.32 -8.94 1.93
C ASP A 143 7.73 -9.95 3.02
N ALA A 144 8.45 -11.02 2.67
CA ALA A 144 9.00 -11.98 3.64
C ALA A 144 10.08 -11.34 4.53
N GLY A 145 10.94 -10.48 3.97
CA GLY A 145 11.94 -9.73 4.74
C GLY A 145 11.29 -8.76 5.73
N ILE A 146 10.23 -8.04 5.30
CA ILE A 146 9.44 -7.17 6.16
C ILE A 146 8.76 -7.99 7.27
N LEU A 147 8.16 -9.14 6.94
CA LEU A 147 7.52 -10.00 7.92
C LEU A 147 8.53 -10.58 8.93
N ALA A 148 9.71 -11.00 8.46
CA ALA A 148 10.77 -11.48 9.33
C ALA A 148 11.26 -10.39 10.29
N ALA A 149 11.44 -9.16 9.80
CA ALA A 149 11.77 -8.01 10.66
C ALA A 149 10.62 -7.71 11.65
N ALA A 150 9.37 -7.84 11.20
CA ALA A 150 8.19 -7.63 12.04
C ALA A 150 8.11 -8.61 13.21
N CYS A 151 8.59 -9.86 13.07
CA CYS A 151 8.61 -10.83 14.16
C CYS A 151 9.45 -10.35 15.37
N PHE A 152 10.44 -9.49 15.15
CA PHE A 152 11.26 -8.93 16.23
C PHE A 152 10.66 -7.68 16.88
N VAL A 153 9.67 -7.05 16.24
CA VAL A 153 9.09 -5.76 16.67
C VAL A 153 7.66 -5.94 17.20
N LEU A 154 6.87 -6.82 16.59
CA LEU A 154 5.46 -7.03 16.90
C LEU A 154 5.25 -8.32 17.72
N THR A 155 4.24 -8.30 18.59
CA THR A 155 3.80 -9.52 19.27
C THR A 155 3.16 -10.50 18.27
N PRO A 156 3.20 -11.82 18.51
CA PRO A 156 2.63 -12.83 17.61
C PRO A 156 1.15 -12.58 17.28
N GLN A 157 0.39 -12.05 18.24
CA GLN A 157 -1.01 -11.68 18.07
C GLN A 157 -1.19 -10.54 17.07
N ARG A 158 -0.39 -9.47 17.17
CA ARG A 158 -0.42 -8.33 16.25
C ARG A 158 0.05 -8.72 14.86
N LEU A 159 1.04 -9.61 14.78
CA LEU A 159 1.51 -10.18 13.52
C LEU A 159 0.39 -10.96 12.80
N ALA A 160 -0.30 -11.86 13.52
CA ALA A 160 -1.43 -12.61 12.98
C ALA A 160 -2.56 -11.68 12.50
N LEU A 161 -2.90 -10.65 13.28
CA LEU A 161 -3.89 -9.65 12.89
C LEU A 161 -3.46 -8.83 11.66
N SER A 162 -2.16 -8.53 11.52
CA SER A 162 -1.61 -7.86 10.35
C SER A 162 -1.77 -8.71 9.09
N VAL A 163 -1.53 -10.03 9.20
CA VAL A 163 -1.78 -10.97 8.10
C VAL A 163 -3.25 -11.00 7.71
N VAL A 164 -4.17 -11.04 8.69
CA VAL A 164 -5.62 -10.98 8.42
C VAL A 164 -6.00 -9.67 7.74
N GLY A 165 -5.53 -8.54 8.23
CA GLY A 165 -5.81 -7.23 7.65
C GLY A 165 -5.23 -7.07 6.23
N ALA A 166 -4.01 -7.56 5.99
CA ALA A 166 -3.40 -7.61 4.67
C ALA A 166 -4.19 -8.53 3.71
N PHE A 167 -4.66 -9.68 4.19
CA PHE A 167 -5.52 -10.58 3.43
C PHE A 167 -6.81 -9.89 3.01
N ILE A 168 -7.47 -9.15 3.92
CA ILE A 168 -8.68 -8.38 3.61
C ILE A 168 -8.41 -7.31 2.56
N ALA A 169 -7.34 -6.53 2.73
CA ALA A 169 -6.97 -5.49 1.77
C ALA A 169 -6.71 -6.10 0.37
N ASN A 170 -5.95 -7.19 0.33
CA ASN A 170 -5.64 -7.92 -0.91
C ASN A 170 -6.90 -8.52 -1.54
N MET A 171 -7.81 -9.08 -0.75
CA MET A 171 -9.06 -9.66 -1.25
C MET A 171 -9.97 -8.59 -1.87
N ILE A 172 -10.08 -7.41 -1.24
CA ILE A 172 -10.82 -6.27 -1.80
C ILE A 172 -10.23 -5.85 -3.14
N VAL A 173 -8.90 -5.74 -3.23
CA VAL A 173 -8.23 -5.41 -4.49
C VAL A 173 -8.45 -6.52 -5.51
N ALA A 174 -8.18 -7.79 -5.18
CA ALA A 174 -8.26 -8.92 -6.11
C ALA A 174 -9.67 -9.19 -6.64
N MET A 175 -10.69 -9.18 -5.78
CA MET A 175 -12.07 -9.45 -6.19
C MET A 175 -12.64 -8.33 -7.09
N ASN A 176 -12.23 -7.08 -6.85
CA ASN A 176 -12.75 -5.93 -7.57
C ASN A 176 -11.88 -5.47 -8.74
N HIS A 177 -10.62 -5.88 -8.77
CA HIS A 177 -9.70 -5.65 -9.89
C HIS A 177 -9.85 -6.78 -10.93
N ARG A 178 -11.05 -6.91 -11.51
CA ARG A 178 -11.25 -7.75 -12.70
C ARG A 178 -10.80 -6.98 -13.93
N ALA A 179 -9.69 -7.41 -14.53
CA ALA A 179 -9.22 -6.91 -15.83
C ALA A 179 -10.13 -7.32 -17.01
N ASP A 180 -11.08 -8.24 -16.77
CA ASP A 180 -11.73 -9.02 -17.83
C ASP A 180 -13.04 -8.43 -18.36
N ARG A 181 -13.50 -7.28 -17.84
CA ARG A 181 -14.83 -6.75 -18.18
C ARG A 181 -14.90 -5.88 -19.45
N TYR A 182 -13.80 -5.75 -20.20
CA TYR A 182 -13.74 -4.98 -21.45
C TYR A 182 -13.30 -5.78 -22.69
N ARG A 183 -13.45 -7.12 -22.67
CA ARG A 183 -13.37 -7.96 -23.88
C ARG A 183 -14.75 -8.44 -24.32
N GLY A 184 -15.68 -7.50 -24.49
CA GLY A 184 -17.10 -7.80 -24.78
C GLY A 184 -17.71 -7.03 -25.94
N LEU A 185 -16.92 -6.43 -26.85
CA LEU A 185 -17.41 -5.74 -28.05
C LEU A 185 -16.55 -6.00 -29.31
N THR A 186 -15.87 -7.15 -29.38
CA THR A 186 -15.30 -7.65 -30.63
C THR A 186 -15.75 -9.08 -30.86
N ALA A 187 -17.04 -9.21 -31.14
CA ALA A 187 -17.61 -10.35 -31.82
C ALA A 187 -18.80 -9.83 -32.65
N ASP A 188 -18.48 -9.08 -33.69
CA ASP A 188 -19.29 -9.13 -34.92
C ASP A 188 -18.37 -9.63 -36.04
N PRO A 189 -18.33 -10.94 -36.30
CA PRO A 189 -17.86 -11.44 -37.56
C PRO A 189 -19.05 -11.41 -38.54
N ALA A 190 -18.92 -10.56 -39.56
CA ALA A 190 -19.73 -10.50 -40.77
C ALA A 190 -20.99 -9.61 -40.74
N ARG A 191 -20.77 -8.32 -41.10
CA ARG A 191 -21.47 -7.67 -42.23
C ARG A 191 -20.51 -6.78 -43.01
#